data_AF-A0A381E382-F1
#
_entry.id   AF-A0A381E382-F1
#
_cell.length_a   1.000
_cell.length_b   1.000
_cell.length_c   1.000
_cell.angle_alpha   90.00
_cell.angle_beta   90.00
_cell.angle_gamma   90.00
#
_symmetry.space_group_name_H-M   'P 1'
#
loop_
_entity.id
_entity.type
_entity.pdbx_description
1 polymer ?
#
loop_
_entity_poly.entity_id
_entity_poly.type
_entity_poly.pdbx_seq_one_letter_code
_entity_poly.pdbx_strand_id
1 'polypeptide(L)'
;MPFAFTAFDCSIDSDVFHTWATEILLPELPACSVIVMDNASFHKRQDTPDALQAEGHTVLWLPPYSPDFNPIEKTWAWIKRLRKQWRLADVNALLFWFFTLVTLY
;
A
#
# COMPACT_ATOMS: atom_id res chain seq x y z
N MET A 1 -1.13 7.50 11.25
CA MET A 1 -0.61 6.11 11.16
C MET A 1 -1.08 5.51 9.85
N PRO A 2 -0.24 4.77 9.12
CA PRO A 2 -0.71 3.96 8.00
C PRO A 2 -1.72 2.96 8.54
N PHE A 3 -2.90 2.89 7.92
CA PHE A 3 -4.03 2.10 8.41
C PHE A 3 -3.88 0.62 8.06
N ALA A 4 -3.14 0.25 7.01
CA ALA A 4 -2.85 -1.15 6.68
C ALA A 4 -1.46 -1.28 6.03
N PHE A 5 -0.43 -1.63 6.81
CA PHE A 5 0.91 -1.93 6.30
C PHE A 5 1.34 -3.33 6.72
N THR A 6 1.80 -4.13 5.76
CA THR A 6 2.28 -5.50 6.00
C THR A 6 3.54 -5.73 5.18
N ALA A 7 4.57 -6.33 5.81
CA ALA A 7 5.78 -6.77 5.13
C ALA A 7 5.70 -8.29 4.92
N PHE A 8 6.04 -8.75 3.72
CA PHE A 8 6.01 -10.16 3.34
C PHE A 8 7.41 -10.61 2.95
N ASP A 9 7.80 -11.80 3.38
CA ASP A 9 9.06 -12.47 2.98
C ASP A 9 8.82 -13.44 1.80
N CYS A 10 7.81 -13.13 0.98
CA CYS A 10 7.43 -13.88 -0.20
C CYS A 10 7.11 -12.94 -1.36
N SER A 11 6.99 -13.51 -2.57
CA SER A 11 6.46 -12.77 -3.71
C SER A 11 4.96 -12.56 -3.53
N ILE A 12 4.47 -11.38 -3.90
CA ILE A 12 3.04 -11.06 -3.88
C ILE A 12 2.42 -11.50 -5.19
N ASP A 13 1.44 -12.41 -5.10
CA ASP A 13 0.55 -12.78 -6.18
C ASP A 13 -0.88 -12.31 -5.90
N SER A 14 -1.81 -12.68 -6.77
CA SER A 14 -3.21 -12.30 -6.67
C SER A 14 -3.89 -12.82 -5.40
N ASP A 15 -3.48 -13.98 -4.88
CA ASP A 15 -4.10 -14.60 -3.72
C ASP A 15 -3.62 -13.93 -2.43
N VAL A 16 -2.31 -13.70 -2.31
CA VAL A 16 -1.74 -12.94 -1.19
C VAL A 16 -2.31 -11.53 -1.15
N PHE A 17 -2.40 -10.86 -2.30
CA PHE A 17 -2.99 -9.52 -2.37
C PHE A 17 -4.47 -9.51 -1.99
N HIS A 18 -5.26 -10.47 -2.49
CA HIS A 18 -6.68 -10.58 -2.17
C HIS A 18 -6.90 -10.76 -0.67
N THR A 19 -6.20 -11.72 -0.05
CA THR A 19 -6.28 -11.97 1.40
C THR A 19 -5.87 -10.75 2.20
N TRP A 20 -4.77 -10.08 1.82
CA TRP A 20 -4.39 -8.83 2.49
C TRP A 20 -5.46 -7.73 2.34
N ALA A 21 -6.04 -7.59 1.15
CA ALA A 21 -7.03 -6.57 0.88
C ALA A 21 -8.32 -6.80 1.70
N THR A 22 -8.78 -8.04 1.83
CA THR A 22 -10.03 -8.36 2.54
C THR A 22 -9.85 -8.50 4.04
N GLU A 23 -8.74 -9.07 4.51
CA GLU A 23 -8.54 -9.36 5.93
C GLU A 23 -7.81 -8.24 6.69
N ILE A 24 -7.00 -7.42 6.01
CA ILE A 24 -6.17 -6.39 6.65
C ILE A 24 -6.56 -4.98 6.22
N LEU A 25 -6.67 -4.73 4.91
CA LEU A 25 -6.99 -3.38 4.41
C LEU A 25 -8.44 -3.00 4.71
N LEU A 26 -9.39 -3.85 4.32
CA LEU A 26 -10.81 -3.55 4.38
C LEU A 26 -11.32 -3.16 5.78
N PRO A 27 -10.97 -3.88 6.88
CA PRO A 27 -11.43 -3.50 8.23
C PRO A 27 -10.91 -2.15 8.71
N GLU A 28 -9.80 -1.67 8.15
CA GLU A 28 -9.10 -0.45 8.57
C GLU A 28 -9.51 0.77 7.72
N LEU A 29 -10.28 0.57 6.65
CA LEU A 29 -10.70 1.64 5.76
C LEU A 29 -11.79 2.52 6.41
N PRO A 30 -11.65 3.85 6.37
CA PRO A 30 -12.76 4.75 6.66
C PRO A 30 -13.93 4.52 5.70
N ALA A 31 -15.15 4.72 6.19
CA ALA A 31 -16.36 4.61 5.38
C ALA A 31 -16.27 5.43 4.08
N CYS A 32 -16.75 4.86 2.97
CA CYS A 32 -16.79 5.51 1.66
C CYS A 32 -15.42 5.95 1.10
N SER A 33 -14.32 5.29 1.50
CA SER A 33 -12.98 5.55 0.97
C SER A 33 -12.86 5.33 -0.55
N VAL A 34 -11.92 6.06 -1.17
CA VAL A 34 -11.46 5.84 -2.55
C VAL A 34 -10.10 5.14 -2.51
N ILE A 35 -10.04 3.93 -3.06
CA ILE A 35 -8.81 3.13 -3.19
C ILE A 35 -8.25 3.36 -4.59
N VAL A 36 -7.06 3.95 -4.66
CA VAL A 36 -6.34 4.18 -5.92
C VAL A 36 -5.43 2.99 -6.19
N MET A 37 -5.64 2.28 -7.31
CA MET A 37 -4.85 1.10 -7.71
C MET A 37 -4.08 1.36 -9.00
N ASP A 38 -2.83 0.91 -9.05
CA ASP A 38 -2.08 0.80 -10.30
C ASP A 38 -2.47 -0.48 -11.08
N ASN A 39 -1.91 -0.67 -12.27
CA ASN A 39 -2.28 -1.78 -13.16
C ASN A 39 -1.44 -3.06 -12.95
N ALA A 40 -0.84 -3.27 -11.79
CA ALA A 40 -0.10 -4.50 -11.51
C ALA A 40 -0.96 -5.74 -11.80
N SER A 41 -0.37 -6.79 -12.38
CA SER A 41 -1.12 -7.96 -12.85
C SER A 41 -1.88 -8.67 -11.72
N PHE A 42 -1.31 -8.68 -10.52
CA PHE A 42 -1.92 -9.30 -9.33
C PHE A 42 -3.08 -8.50 -8.73
N HIS A 43 -3.29 -7.24 -9.13
CA HIS A 43 -4.50 -6.49 -8.76
C HIS A 43 -5.73 -6.88 -9.58
N LYS A 44 -5.56 -7.60 -10.69
CA LYS A 44 -6.63 -7.84 -11.68
C LYS A 44 -7.61 -8.96 -11.30
N ARG A 45 -7.49 -9.52 -10.10
CA ARG A 45 -8.44 -10.51 -9.57
C ARG A 45 -9.74 -9.79 -9.21
N GLN A 46 -10.80 -10.03 -9.96
CA GLN A 46 -12.03 -9.22 -9.93
C GLN A 46 -12.78 -9.24 -8.59
N ASP A 47 -12.71 -10.34 -7.85
CA ASP A 47 -13.34 -10.47 -6.53
C ASP A 47 -12.72 -9.54 -5.45
N THR A 48 -11.52 -9.01 -5.68
CA THR A 48 -10.88 -8.05 -4.76
C THR A 48 -11.54 -6.67 -4.81
N PRO A 49 -11.64 -5.98 -5.96
CA PRO A 49 -12.40 -4.74 -6.04
C PRO A 49 -13.90 -4.95 -5.74
N ASP A 50 -14.48 -6.09 -6.09
CA ASP A 50 -15.88 -6.40 -5.78
C ASP A 50 -16.12 -6.41 -4.25
N ALA A 51 -15.22 -7.04 -3.48
CA ALA A 51 -15.29 -7.05 -2.02
C ALA A 51 -15.17 -5.63 -1.41
N LEU A 52 -14.25 -4.81 -1.92
CA LEU A 52 -14.09 -3.42 -1.47
C LEU A 52 -15.34 -2.59 -1.79
N GLN A 53 -15.91 -2.76 -2.99
CA GLN A 53 -17.09 -2.03 -3.43
C GLN A 53 -18.37 -2.45 -2.69
N ALA A 54 -18.47 -3.72 -2.31
CA ALA A 54 -19.60 -4.23 -1.52
C ALA A 54 -19.73 -3.52 -0.17
N GLU A 55 -18.62 -3.10 0.44
CA GLU A 55 -18.58 -2.30 1.69
C GLU A 55 -18.72 -0.78 1.43
N GLY A 56 -19.09 -0.37 0.22
CA GLY A 56 -19.35 1.03 -0.13
C GLY A 56 -18.11 1.84 -0.49
N HIS A 57 -16.96 1.21 -0.71
CA HIS A 57 -15.76 1.89 -1.18
C HIS A 57 -15.72 2.02 -2.70
N THR A 58 -14.91 2.95 -3.21
CA THR A 58 -14.70 3.12 -4.65
C THR A 58 -13.28 2.72 -5.03
N VAL A 59 -13.14 1.89 -6.07
CA VAL A 59 -11.84 1.55 -6.65
C VAL A 59 -11.60 2.42 -7.89
N LEU A 60 -10.50 3.17 -7.89
CA LEU A 60 -10.05 4.02 -8.99
C LEU A 60 -8.74 3.48 -9.58
N TRP A 61 -8.76 3.11 -10.86
CA TRP A 61 -7.58 2.66 -11.57
C TRP A 61 -6.81 3.84 -12.17
N LEU A 62 -5.50 3.87 -11.95
CA LEU A 62 -4.63 4.83 -12.62
C LEU A 62 -4.47 4.48 -14.11
N PRO A 63 -4.22 5.46 -14.99
CA PRO A 63 -3.83 5.17 -16.36
C PRO A 63 -2.52 4.35 -16.40
N PRO A 64 -2.32 3.51 -17.43
CA PRO A 64 -1.08 2.76 -17.59
C PRO A 64 0.15 3.69 -17.62
N TYR A 65 1.22 3.26 -16.95
CA TYR A 65 2.50 3.98 -16.90
C TYR A 65 2.42 5.42 -16.35
N SER A 66 1.51 5.66 -15.40
CA SER A 66 1.36 6.97 -14.72
C SER A 66 1.82 6.96 -13.26
N PRO A 67 3.11 6.66 -12.96
CA PRO A 67 3.61 6.66 -11.59
C PRO A 67 3.56 8.04 -10.94
N ASP A 68 3.57 9.11 -11.75
CA ASP A 68 3.45 10.50 -11.27
C ASP A 68 2.12 10.78 -10.55
N PHE A 69 1.08 9.99 -10.87
CA PHE A 69 -0.24 10.04 -10.23
C PHE A 69 -0.37 9.11 -9.03
N ASN A 70 0.69 8.37 -8.66
CA ASN A 70 0.70 7.51 -7.48
C ASN A 70 1.54 8.16 -6.35
N PRO A 71 0.92 8.80 -5.34
CA PRO A 71 1.65 9.49 -4.27
C PRO A 71 2.61 8.58 -3.49
N ILE A 72 2.34 7.27 -3.43
CA ILE A 72 3.19 6.31 -2.71
C ILE A 72 4.61 6.25 -3.29
N GLU A 73 4.79 6.54 -4.58
CA GLU A 73 6.10 6.56 -5.24
C GLU A 73 7.03 7.62 -4.63
N LYS A 74 6.48 8.81 -4.33
CA LYS A 74 7.23 9.89 -3.67
C LYS A 74 7.59 9.50 -2.24
N THR A 75 6.69 8.85 -1.53
CA THR A 75 6.92 8.31 -0.19
C THR A 75 8.04 7.26 -0.21
N TRP A 76 8.00 6.32 -1.15
CA TRP A 76 9.06 5.32 -1.31
C TRP A 76 10.41 5.93 -1.68
N ALA A 77 10.43 6.94 -2.56
CA ALA A 77 11.65 7.67 -2.88
C ALA A 77 12.25 8.35 -1.63
N TRP A 78 11.40 8.90 -0.76
CA TRP A 78 11.85 9.47 0.51
C TRP A 78 12.39 8.40 1.48
N ILE A 79 11.68 7.28 1.69
CA ILE A 79 12.15 6.16 2.52
C ILE A 79 13.51 5.64 2.03
N LYS A 80 13.68 5.45 0.71
CA LYS A 80 14.95 5.03 0.10
C LYS A 80 16.06 6.05 0.33
N ARG A 81 15.75 7.35 0.34
CA ARG A 81 16.72 8.41 0.69
C ARG A 81 17.14 8.32 2.16
N LEU A 82 16.20 8.15 3.09
CA LEU A 82 16.49 7.97 4.52
C LEU A 82 17.40 6.76 4.77
N ARG A 83 17.08 5.62 4.14
CA ARG A 83 17.92 4.41 4.21
C ARG A 83 19.37 4.70 3.84
N LYS A 84 19.59 5.40 2.72
CA LYS A 84 20.95 5.75 2.24
C LYS A 84 21.66 6.71 3.19
N GLN A 85 20.95 7.73 3.68
CA GLN A 85 21.52 8.74 4.57
C GLN A 85 21.94 8.16 5.92
N TRP A 86 21.11 7.28 6.49
CA TRP A 86 21.35 6.67 7.80
C TRP A 86 22.18 5.38 7.74
N ARG A 87 22.47 4.88 6.53
CA ARG A 87 23.19 3.61 6.31
C ARG A 87 22.54 2.42 7.04
N LEU A 88 21.21 2.43 7.12
CA LEU A 88 20.46 1.34 7.73
C LEU A 88 20.47 0.11 6.81
N ALA A 89 20.97 -1.00 7.34
CA ALA A 89 20.95 -2.30 6.68
C ALA A 89 19.69 -3.12 7.00
N ASP A 90 19.00 -2.81 8.10
CA ASP A 90 17.79 -3.50 8.53
C ASP A 90 16.52 -2.76 8.07
N VAL A 91 15.64 -3.49 7.37
CA VAL A 91 14.36 -2.98 6.85
C VAL A 91 13.38 -2.70 7.99
N ASN A 92 13.38 -3.53 9.03
CA ASN A 92 12.49 -3.33 10.18
C ASN A 92 12.83 -2.04 10.93
N ALA A 93 14.11 -1.80 11.22
CA ALA A 93 14.57 -0.54 11.78
C ALA A 93 14.21 0.67 10.91
N LEU A 94 14.38 0.57 9.58
CA LEU A 94 14.02 1.65 8.66
C LEU A 94 12.53 1.99 8.73
N LEU A 95 11.67 0.98 8.69
CA LEU A 95 10.21 1.14 8.73
C LEU A 95 9.74 1.67 10.08
N PHE A 96 10.31 1.16 11.19
CA PHE A 96 10.05 1.67 12.52
C PHE A 96 10.31 3.17 12.60
N TRP A 97 11.52 3.61 12.22
CA TRP A 97 11.87 5.03 12.24
C TRP A 97 11.04 5.86 11.28
N PHE A 98 10.72 5.33 10.10
CA PHE A 98 9.82 5.99 9.18
C PHE A 98 8.46 6.24 9.83
N PHE A 99 7.79 5.21 10.35
CA PHE A 99 6.48 5.36 11.00
C PHE A 99 6.53 6.27 12.22
N THR A 100 7.60 6.25 13.00
CA THR A 100 7.82 7.22 14.08
C THR A 100 7.85 8.65 13.54
N LEU A 101 8.60 8.91 12.48
CA LEU A 101 8.68 10.24 11.88
C LEU A 101 7.34 10.72 11.29
N VAL A 102 6.58 9.86 10.61
CA VAL A 102 5.28 10.26 10.02
C VAL A 102 4.14 10.36 11.04
N THR A 103 4.36 9.92 12.28
CA THR A 103 3.34 9.97 13.36
C THR A 103 3.60 11.13 14.33
N LEU A 104 4.84 11.61 14.42
CA LEU A 104 5.23 12.73 15.29
C LEU A 104 5.14 14.11 14.62
N TYR A 105 4.83 14.16 13.32
CA TYR A 105 4.60 15.36 12.52
C TYR A 105 3.27 15.22 11.76
#